data_AF-A0A2M9ECB3-F1
#
_entry.id   AF-A0A2M9ECB3-F1
#
_cell.length_a   1.000
_cell.length_b   1.000
_cell.length_c   1.000
_cell.angle_alpha   90.00
_cell.angle_beta   90.00
_cell.angle_gamma   90.00
#
_symmetry.space_group_name_H-M   'P 1'
#
loop_
_entity.id
_entity.type
_entity.pdbx_description
1 polymer ?
#
loop_
_entity_poly.entity_id
_entity_poly.type
_entity_poly.pdbx_seq_one_letter_code
_entity_poly.pdbx_strand_id
1 'polypeptide(L)'
;MKLQIALALTLFLPAIGLADTQPQQPFDEEKIRQMLCRGFGGMARDAMQAKLDGKSSTEATQILQERFLPIASNDYSREIFEKKIEHTIWQVFHLMRDIDGSILPAAEHPKLAHDYGVVEYQECLKSIVNQAASEQ
;
A
#
# COMPACT_ATOMS: atom_id res chain seq x y z
N MET A 1 64.52 -43.88 13.93
CA MET A 1 64.40 -43.29 12.57
C MET A 1 62.95 -42.94 12.33
N LYS A 2 62.69 -41.69 11.94
CA LYS A 2 61.38 -41.05 11.74
C LYS A 2 60.71 -41.48 10.44
N LEU A 3 59.37 -41.52 10.40
CA LEU A 3 58.44 -40.95 9.39
C LEU A 3 57.04 -41.55 9.65
N GLN A 4 56.16 -40.92 10.44
CA GLN A 4 55.16 -39.92 10.00
C GLN A 4 54.63 -40.12 8.59
N ILE A 5 53.45 -40.75 8.48
CA ILE A 5 52.55 -40.61 7.32
C ILE A 5 51.37 -39.76 7.83
N ALA A 6 51.54 -38.45 7.71
CA ALA A 6 50.46 -37.50 7.91
C ALA A 6 49.57 -37.53 6.67
N LEU A 7 48.28 -37.82 6.86
CA LEU A 7 47.26 -37.73 5.83
C LEU A 7 46.99 -36.24 5.56
N ALA A 8 47.73 -35.65 4.63
CA ALA A 8 47.55 -34.28 4.16
C ALA A 8 46.84 -34.28 2.81
N LEU A 9 45.51 -34.35 2.83
CA LEU A 9 44.66 -33.99 1.69
C LEU A 9 44.38 -32.49 1.76
N THR A 10 45.37 -31.70 1.38
CA THR A 10 45.20 -30.28 1.07
C THR A 10 44.68 -30.18 -0.35
N LEU A 11 43.38 -29.99 -0.52
CA LEU A 11 42.81 -29.39 -1.73
C LEU A 11 42.37 -27.98 -1.38
N PHE A 12 43.26 -27.03 -1.71
CA PHE A 12 42.87 -25.63 -1.89
C PHE A 12 42.10 -25.51 -3.20
N LEU A 13 40.83 -25.13 -3.12
CA LEU A 13 40.11 -24.41 -4.15
C LEU A 13 39.11 -23.49 -3.42
N PRO A 14 39.33 -22.16 -3.41
CA PRO A 14 38.28 -21.24 -3.03
C PRO A 14 37.33 -21.16 -4.22
N ALA A 15 36.31 -22.02 -4.23
CA ALA A 15 35.14 -21.70 -5.03
C ALA A 15 34.46 -20.52 -4.35
N ILE A 16 34.76 -19.33 -4.85
CA ILE A 16 34.00 -18.11 -4.56
C ILE A 16 32.58 -18.40 -5.05
N GLY A 17 31.77 -18.96 -4.17
CA GLY A 17 30.33 -19.04 -4.33
C GLY A 17 29.76 -17.67 -4.04
N LEU A 18 29.93 -16.73 -4.97
CA LEU A 18 29.02 -15.60 -5.11
C LEU A 18 27.74 -16.13 -5.79
N ALA A 19 27.04 -17.01 -5.09
CA ALA A 19 25.60 -17.03 -5.22
C ALA A 19 25.13 -15.98 -4.22
N ASP A 20 25.06 -14.74 -4.67
CA ASP A 20 24.19 -13.71 -4.09
C ASP A 20 22.75 -14.20 -4.22
N THR A 21 22.38 -15.25 -3.49
CA THR A 21 21.05 -15.26 -2.91
C THR A 21 21.12 -14.16 -1.87
N GLN A 22 20.90 -12.91 -2.30
CA GLN A 22 20.42 -11.88 -1.39
C GLN A 22 19.38 -12.59 -0.53
N PRO A 23 19.55 -12.67 0.80
CA PRO A 23 18.42 -13.04 1.62
C PRO A 23 17.36 -12.02 1.21
N GLN A 24 16.25 -12.50 0.62
CA GLN A 24 15.06 -11.68 0.49
C GLN A 24 14.83 -11.20 1.91
N GLN A 25 15.21 -9.94 2.18
CA GLN A 25 14.88 -9.32 3.45
C GLN A 25 13.37 -9.56 3.55
N PRO A 26 12.87 -10.23 4.60
CA PRO A 26 11.45 -10.28 4.81
C PRO A 26 11.03 -8.82 4.76
N PHE A 27 10.23 -8.45 3.75
CA PHE A 27 9.68 -7.12 3.70
C PHE A 27 9.01 -6.95 5.05
N ASP A 28 9.54 -6.03 5.85
CA ASP A 28 9.05 -5.79 7.19
C ASP A 28 7.53 -5.69 7.12
N GLU A 29 6.83 -6.56 7.84
CA GLU A 29 5.38 -6.67 7.78
C GLU A 29 4.76 -5.29 8.07
N GLU A 30 5.39 -4.52 8.94
CA GLU A 30 5.04 -3.13 9.23
C GLU A 30 5.16 -2.24 7.98
N LYS A 31 6.22 -2.41 7.18
CA LYS A 31 6.41 -1.65 5.94
C LYS A 31 5.35 -2.00 4.89
N ILE A 32 4.95 -3.27 4.78
CA ILE A 32 3.84 -3.68 3.89
C ILE A 32 2.53 -3.05 4.35
N ARG A 33 2.23 -3.14 5.65
CA ARG A 33 1.06 -2.54 6.29
C ARG A 33 1.00 -1.02 6.07
N GLN A 34 2.12 -0.32 6.25
CA GLN A 34 2.22 1.11 5.97
C GLN A 34 2.02 1.44 4.47
N MET A 35 2.56 0.63 3.55
CA MET A 35 2.34 0.80 2.12
C MET A 35 0.87 0.64 1.73
N LEU A 36 0.17 -0.35 2.30
CA LEU A 36 -1.27 -0.54 2.09
C LEU A 36 -2.05 0.68 2.58
N CYS A 37 -1.76 1.18 3.78
CA CYS A 37 -2.42 2.38 4.28
C CYS A 37 -2.16 3.62 3.41
N ARG A 38 -0.95 3.79 2.89
CA ARG A 38 -0.65 4.88 1.93
C ARG A 38 -1.50 4.75 0.66
N GLY A 39 -1.68 3.54 0.15
CA GLY A 39 -2.56 3.26 -0.98
C GLY A 39 -4.00 3.68 -0.69
N PHE A 40 -4.52 3.31 0.48
CA PHE A 40 -5.89 3.63 0.90
C PHE A 40 -6.11 5.13 1.12
N GLY A 41 -5.18 5.81 1.78
CA GLY A 41 -5.21 7.27 1.87
C GLY A 41 -5.13 7.96 0.50
N GLY A 42 -4.37 7.37 -0.43
CA GLY A 42 -4.33 7.80 -1.83
C GLY A 42 -5.68 7.68 -2.54
N MET A 43 -6.36 6.54 -2.41
CA MET A 43 -7.71 6.34 -2.98
C MET A 43 -8.71 7.35 -2.44
N ALA A 44 -8.70 7.56 -1.12
CA ALA A 44 -9.57 8.51 -0.46
C ALA A 44 -9.37 9.94 -0.96
N ARG A 45 -8.10 10.38 -1.05
CA ARG A 45 -7.75 11.68 -1.63
C ARG A 45 -8.29 11.81 -3.05
N ASP A 46 -8.01 10.84 -3.90
CA ASP A 46 -8.38 10.93 -5.31
C ASP A 46 -9.90 10.89 -5.51
N ALA A 47 -10.63 10.10 -4.70
CA ALA A 47 -12.08 10.09 -4.68
C ALA A 47 -12.66 11.44 -4.23
N MET A 48 -12.11 12.02 -3.16
CA MET A 48 -12.53 13.33 -2.67
C MET A 48 -12.26 14.43 -3.70
N GLN A 49 -11.09 14.43 -4.33
CA GLN A 49 -10.78 15.37 -5.41
C GLN A 49 -11.78 15.21 -6.56
N ALA A 50 -12.05 13.97 -6.99
CA ALA A 50 -13.01 13.71 -8.06
C ALA A 50 -14.41 14.25 -7.72
N LYS A 51 -14.86 14.07 -6.48
CA LYS A 51 -16.13 14.62 -6.00
C LYS A 51 -16.14 16.15 -6.02
N LEU A 52 -15.10 16.79 -5.50
CA LEU A 52 -14.98 18.24 -5.45
C LEU A 52 -14.91 18.87 -6.84
N ASP A 53 -14.29 18.16 -7.79
CA ASP A 53 -14.25 18.53 -9.21
C ASP A 53 -15.59 18.32 -9.94
N GLY A 54 -16.63 17.83 -9.24
CA GLY A 54 -17.96 17.60 -9.79
C GLY A 54 -18.09 16.34 -10.66
N LYS A 55 -17.14 15.40 -10.58
CA LYS A 55 -17.24 14.12 -11.29
C LYS A 55 -18.32 13.25 -10.66
N SER A 56 -18.92 12.37 -11.45
CA SER A 56 -19.83 11.34 -10.94
C SER A 56 -19.08 10.25 -10.18
N SER A 57 -19.82 9.48 -9.36
CA SER A 57 -19.26 8.30 -8.68
C SER A 57 -18.72 7.27 -9.68
N THR A 58 -19.35 7.13 -10.86
CA THR A 58 -18.89 6.21 -11.92
C THR A 58 -17.55 6.64 -12.49
N GLU A 59 -17.38 7.93 -12.81
CA GLU A 59 -16.10 8.47 -13.29
C GLU A 59 -15.02 8.36 -12.22
N ALA A 60 -15.36 8.63 -10.96
CA ALA A 60 -14.43 8.47 -9.85
C ALA A 60 -14.00 7.00 -9.66
N THR A 61 -14.93 6.04 -9.76
CA THR A 61 -14.61 4.60 -9.72
C THR A 61 -13.61 4.23 -10.83
N GLN A 62 -13.81 4.72 -12.06
CA GLN A 62 -12.90 4.45 -13.17
C GLN A 62 -11.50 5.00 -12.89
N ILE A 63 -11.39 6.24 -12.42
CA ILE A 63 -10.10 6.87 -12.06
C ILE A 63 -9.36 6.02 -11.02
N LEU A 64 -10.06 5.58 -9.97
CA LEU A 64 -9.46 4.75 -8.94
C LEU A 64 -9.05 3.38 -9.49
N GLN A 65 -9.88 2.74 -10.32
CA GLN A 65 -9.57 1.44 -10.90
C GLN A 65 -8.33 1.52 -11.80
N GLU A 66 -8.27 2.51 -12.69
CA GLU A 66 -7.13 2.73 -13.58
C GLU A 66 -5.83 2.99 -12.81
N ARG A 67 -5.91 3.69 -11.68
CA ARG A 67 -4.73 4.04 -10.89
C ARG A 67 -4.27 2.91 -9.97
N PHE A 68 -5.18 2.18 -9.35
CA PHE A 68 -4.85 1.27 -8.24
C PHE A 68 -4.93 -0.22 -8.58
N LEU A 69 -5.77 -0.65 -9.54
CA LEU A 69 -5.80 -2.06 -9.93
C LEU A 69 -4.53 -2.56 -10.60
N PRO A 70 -3.76 -1.76 -11.37
CA PRO A 70 -2.48 -2.20 -11.91
C PRO A 70 -1.41 -2.49 -10.85
N ILE A 71 -1.62 -2.06 -9.60
CA ILE A 71 -0.71 -2.33 -8.47
C ILE A 71 -0.92 -3.74 -7.90
N ALA A 72 -2.08 -4.35 -8.14
CA ALA A 72 -2.38 -5.71 -7.72
C ALA A 72 -1.43 -6.71 -8.39
N SER A 73 -0.83 -7.60 -7.59
CA SER A 73 0.13 -8.60 -8.07
C SER A 73 -0.53 -9.93 -8.46
N ASN A 74 -1.79 -10.14 -8.06
CA ASN A 74 -2.59 -11.32 -8.37
C ASN A 74 -4.10 -11.05 -8.14
N ASP A 75 -4.95 -12.00 -8.52
CA ASP A 75 -6.40 -11.90 -8.43
C ASP A 75 -6.92 -11.64 -7.01
N TYR A 76 -6.28 -12.23 -6.00
CA TYR A 76 -6.65 -12.00 -4.59
C TYR A 76 -6.40 -10.56 -4.16
N SER A 77 -5.21 -10.02 -4.43
CA SER A 77 -4.88 -8.62 -4.14
C SER A 77 -5.76 -7.65 -4.95
N ARG A 78 -6.10 -8.03 -6.19
CA ARG A 78 -7.01 -7.28 -7.05
C ARG A 78 -8.39 -7.16 -6.43
N GLU A 79 -8.96 -8.27 -5.94
CA GLU A 79 -10.27 -8.27 -5.28
C GLU A 79 -10.28 -7.36 -4.04
N ILE A 80 -9.19 -7.35 -3.25
CA ILE A 80 -9.04 -6.44 -2.10
C ILE A 80 -9.09 -4.98 -2.56
N PHE A 81 -8.36 -4.64 -3.61
CA PHE A 81 -8.35 -3.29 -4.17
C PHE A 81 -9.72 -2.90 -4.73
N GLU A 82 -10.40 -3.78 -5.46
CA GLU A 82 -11.74 -3.55 -5.99
C GLU A 82 -12.74 -3.26 -4.86
N LYS A 83 -12.76 -4.08 -3.80
CA LYS A 83 -13.60 -3.85 -2.61
C LYS A 83 -13.28 -2.53 -1.92
N LYS A 84 -12.00 -2.18 -1.78
CA LYS A 84 -11.62 -0.91 -1.14
C LYS A 84 -12.01 0.29 -1.99
N ILE A 85 -11.88 0.21 -3.30
CA ILE A 85 -12.35 1.25 -4.23
C ILE A 85 -13.85 1.45 -4.06
N GLU A 86 -14.63 0.37 -4.08
CA GLU A 86 -16.08 0.40 -3.95
C GLU A 86 -16.51 1.05 -2.62
N HIS A 87 -15.87 0.64 -1.52
CA HIS A 87 -16.11 1.22 -0.20
C HIS A 87 -15.73 2.71 -0.15
N THR A 88 -14.58 3.09 -0.71
CA THR A 88 -14.11 4.49 -0.73
C THR A 88 -15.08 5.38 -1.51
N ILE A 89 -15.55 4.92 -2.67
CA ILE A 89 -16.53 5.64 -3.49
C ILE A 89 -17.85 5.79 -2.73
N TRP A 90 -18.32 4.73 -2.07
CA TRP A 90 -19.53 4.81 -1.27
C TRP A 90 -19.40 5.85 -0.14
N GLN A 91 -18.32 5.80 0.64
CA GLN A 91 -18.05 6.76 1.71
C GLN A 91 -18.02 8.20 1.19
N VAL A 92 -17.26 8.47 0.12
CA VAL A 92 -17.07 9.82 -0.38
C VAL A 92 -18.32 10.36 -1.06
N PHE A 93 -18.95 9.59 -1.92
CA PHE A 93 -20.07 10.09 -2.73
C PHE A 93 -21.41 10.03 -2.00
N HIS A 94 -21.61 9.08 -1.09
CA HIS A 94 -22.90 8.84 -0.46
C HIS A 94 -22.94 9.30 1.00
N LEU A 95 -21.91 9.02 1.81
CA LEU A 95 -21.91 9.47 3.22
C LEU A 95 -21.52 10.93 3.35
N MET A 96 -20.53 11.39 2.59
CA MET A 96 -20.11 12.80 2.60
C MET A 96 -20.88 13.63 1.57
N ARG A 97 -22.18 13.40 1.43
CA ARG A 97 -23.03 14.08 0.45
C ARG A 97 -23.00 15.60 0.60
N ASP A 98 -22.91 16.09 1.84
CA ASP A 98 -22.99 17.51 2.17
C ASP A 98 -21.68 18.27 1.87
N ILE A 99 -20.59 17.57 1.55
CA ILE A 99 -19.38 18.17 1.01
C ILE A 99 -19.59 18.37 -0.49
N ASP A 100 -20.14 19.52 -0.86
CA ASP A 100 -20.30 19.94 -2.24
C ASP A 100 -19.12 20.84 -2.66
N GLY A 101 -18.45 20.45 -3.74
CA GLY A 101 -17.34 21.22 -4.33
C GLY A 101 -17.75 22.62 -4.79
N SER A 102 -19.06 22.88 -4.97
CA SER A 102 -19.58 24.21 -5.31
C SER A 102 -19.52 25.22 -4.14
N ILE A 103 -19.44 24.73 -2.90
CA ILE A 103 -19.42 25.57 -1.69
C ILE A 103 -17.99 26.08 -1.40
N LEU A 104 -16.97 25.38 -1.89
CA LEU A 104 -15.56 25.71 -1.67
C LEU A 104 -14.91 26.26 -2.95
N PRO A 105 -14.07 27.30 -2.87
CA PRO A 105 -13.28 27.72 -4.02
C PRO A 105 -12.46 26.56 -4.60
N ALA A 106 -12.41 26.44 -5.93
CA ALA A 106 -11.66 25.36 -6.60
C ALA A 106 -10.18 25.28 -6.16
N ALA A 107 -9.59 26.42 -5.79
CA ALA A 107 -8.22 26.49 -5.26
C ALA A 107 -8.03 25.75 -3.92
N GLU A 108 -9.10 25.52 -3.16
CA GLU A 108 -9.07 24.81 -1.87
C GLU A 108 -9.29 23.31 -2.01
N HIS A 109 -9.80 22.84 -3.15
CA HIS A 109 -10.12 21.43 -3.37
C HIS A 109 -8.92 20.50 -3.15
N PRO A 110 -7.70 20.79 -3.67
CA PRO A 110 -6.54 19.92 -3.46
C PRO A 110 -6.14 19.78 -1.99
N LYS A 111 -6.30 20.85 -1.20
CA LYS A 111 -6.00 20.81 0.23
C LYS A 111 -7.00 19.93 0.96
N LEU A 112 -8.29 20.10 0.70
CA LEU A 112 -9.32 19.28 1.33
C LEU A 112 -9.18 17.80 0.97
N ALA A 113 -8.95 17.50 -0.31
CA ALA A 113 -8.71 16.14 -0.77
C ALA A 113 -7.47 15.53 -0.09
N HIS A 114 -6.37 16.28 -0.02
CA HIS A 114 -5.16 15.85 0.68
C HIS A 114 -5.43 15.56 2.15
N ASP A 115 -6.05 16.48 2.87
CA ASP A 115 -6.34 16.34 4.30
C ASP A 115 -7.25 15.13 4.56
N TYR A 116 -8.26 14.90 3.70
CA TYR A 116 -9.10 13.70 3.77
C TYR A 116 -8.29 12.41 3.57
N GLY A 117 -7.38 12.38 2.59
CA GLY A 117 -6.49 11.24 2.38
C GLY A 117 -5.54 10.97 3.55
N VAL A 118 -5.05 12.03 4.23
CA VAL A 118 -4.23 11.90 5.44
C VAL A 118 -5.04 11.28 6.59
N VAL A 119 -6.29 11.67 6.77
CA VAL A 119 -7.18 11.09 7.78
C VAL A 119 -7.36 9.60 7.54
N GLU A 120 -7.70 9.19 6.32
CA GLU A 120 -7.91 7.77 5.97
C GLU A 120 -6.62 6.94 6.11
N TYR A 121 -5.46 7.53 5.77
CA TYR A 121 -4.16 6.91 6.06
C TYR A 121 -3.95 6.66 7.55
N GLN A 122 -4.21 7.67 8.39
CA GLN A 122 -4.04 7.57 9.84
C GLN A 122 -5.01 6.57 10.47
N GLU A 123 -6.27 6.53 10.03
CA GLU A 123 -7.26 5.56 10.51
C GLU A 123 -6.86 4.13 10.13
N CYS A 124 -6.33 3.92 8.93
CA CYS A 124 -5.77 2.62 8.54
C CYS A 124 -4.60 2.19 9.46
N LEU A 125 -3.66 3.10 9.75
CA LEU A 125 -2.56 2.80 10.66
C LEU A 125 -3.05 2.46 12.07
N LYS A 126 -4.02 3.21 12.60
CA LYS A 126 -4.61 2.92 13.92
C LYS A 126 -5.26 1.54 13.96
N SER A 127 -6.02 1.18 12.92
CA SER A 127 -6.64 -0.14 12.80
C SER A 127 -5.60 -1.26 12.85
N ILE A 128 -4.47 -1.07 12.16
CA ILE A 128 -3.35 -2.01 12.15
C ILE A 128 -2.69 -2.16 13.53
N VAL A 129 -2.46 -1.04 14.23
CA VAL A 129 -1.87 -1.05 15.59
C VAL A 129 -2.81 -1.74 16.58
N ASN A 130 -4.11 -1.47 16.49
CA ASN A 130 -5.12 -2.06 17.38
C ASN A 130 -5.29 -3.56 17.15
N GLN A 131 -5.20 -4.04 15.91
CA GLN A 131 -5.21 -5.47 15.60
C GLN A 131 -3.99 -6.17 16.19
N ALA A 132 -2.78 -5.61 16.01
CA ALA A 132 -1.55 -6.16 16.58
C ALA A 132 -1.58 -6.23 18.11
N ALA A 133 -2.22 -5.27 18.77
CA ALA A 133 -2.39 -5.26 20.24
C ALA A 133 -3.43 -6.29 20.74
N SER A 134 -4.37 -6.73 19.89
CA SER A 134 -5.38 -7.73 20.23
C SER A 134 -4.94 -9.18 20.01
N GLU A 135 -3.84 -9.38 19.28
CA GLU A 135 -3.24 -10.69 18.97
C GLU A 135 -2.08 -11.06 19.94
N GLN A 136 -1.80 -10.21 20.94
CA GLN A 136 -0.83 -10.41 22.02
C GLN A 136 -1.54 -10.79 23.33
#